data_AF-A0A929DKS7-F1
#
_entry.id   AF-A0A929DKS7-F1
#
_cell.length_a   1.000
_cell.length_b   1.000
_cell.length_c   1.000
_cell.angle_alpha   90.00
_cell.angle_beta   90.00
_cell.angle_gamma   90.00
#
_symmetry.space_group_name_H-M   'P 1'
#
loop_
_entity.id
_entity.type
_entity.pdbx_description
1 polymer ?
#
loop_
_entity_poly.entity_id
_entity_poly.type
_entity_poly.pdbx_seq_one_letter_code
_entity_poly.pdbx_strand_id
1 'polypeptide(L)'
;MKTKRISKLLGWGLSIAVVLSLGLAALPVGAQGEMEWAEVTTPSWEDEVIAPGSDIFDYAIGSDDGDIVYALGEVVGGHSGTINSHLVSATCGDNDNAIGLSGSFDISSGTIKITRVSDEVGDVLGSFTGDACYLDGDFTAVMYTYANLVNDFTGEMAVSGEIVYGDPTVLHNDTMTFSGKVYRDTGTGVTPGLVGDIAGTHDATGKTICVDEWEILPVTIGSLALAKDGDPVDSFTEPRAWQSDDGGVTWSDITATVQEANNLPGPFIQFQYGGVDVAPDDEDWLIVAGGIYLPPCDYEYSPGCWFGWYPDWNGAPAVVASQDGAGEFTYAGDMQDTANGTWMERIYDVAVSPEMDDIHNLAIAGYADDGACFTGSNAGTIFRLEAGTWLSGNWEDTSFYAGWDSGVDPMGSSTTCVVAVDFSPNFDLDVSILFMGMAFNSTSDPIPYLQSGIWESGGTWNDSADFSTAVQIKNDGQELWCIYGLRMMGFALPADYDGSDPGARNIYLYVDAYNSVTETVGGTVVMVEDDSLSPRCGPSGDPLLASIAVHGDADSCKAMVGRYIDWEQDSTPWPNLACMGDPIPWDCCEGVPVWHTVELDYCCPDWDGACK
;
A
#
# COMPACT_ATOMS: atom_id res chain seq x y z
N MET A 1 0.83 -31.28 -39.68
CA MET A 1 1.00 -32.40 -38.74
C MET A 1 1.38 -31.81 -37.39
N LYS A 2 0.42 -31.86 -36.47
CA LYS A 2 0.51 -31.47 -35.05
C LYS A 2 1.13 -32.64 -34.29
N THR A 3 2.06 -32.36 -33.36
CA THR A 3 2.19 -32.96 -32.01
C THR A 3 3.56 -32.63 -31.41
N LYS A 4 3.66 -31.58 -30.57
CA LYS A 4 4.77 -31.42 -29.59
C LYS A 4 4.52 -30.36 -28.49
N ARG A 5 3.27 -30.14 -28.06
CA ARG A 5 2.93 -29.22 -26.94
C ARG A 5 1.83 -29.79 -26.02
N ILE A 6 1.96 -31.03 -25.56
CA ILE A 6 1.04 -31.61 -24.56
C ILE A 6 1.78 -32.11 -23.30
N SER A 7 3.13 -32.13 -23.28
CA SER A 7 3.88 -32.65 -22.13
C SER A 7 4.28 -31.62 -21.07
N LYS A 8 3.89 -30.35 -21.21
CA LYS A 8 4.17 -29.30 -20.19
C LYS A 8 2.96 -28.92 -19.33
N LEU A 9 1.73 -29.20 -19.78
CA LEU A 9 0.49 -28.95 -19.02
C LEU A 9 0.14 -30.07 -18.01
N LEU A 10 0.87 -31.18 -18.01
CA LEU A 10 0.67 -32.31 -17.09
C LEU A 10 1.68 -32.33 -15.93
N GLY A 11 2.57 -31.35 -15.85
CA GLY A 11 3.59 -31.25 -14.79
C GLY A 11 3.16 -30.47 -13.55
N TRP A 12 2.14 -29.61 -13.66
CA TRP A 12 1.74 -28.69 -12.59
C TRP A 12 0.48 -29.16 -11.85
N GLY A 13 -0.45 -29.86 -12.52
CA GLY A 13 -1.61 -30.48 -11.87
C GLY A 13 -1.32 -31.75 -11.06
N LEU A 14 -0.05 -32.13 -10.86
CA LEU A 14 0.33 -33.36 -10.13
C LEU A 14 1.13 -33.09 -8.85
N SER A 15 1.50 -31.83 -8.56
CA SER A 15 2.26 -31.47 -7.35
C SER A 15 1.35 -31.22 -6.15
N ILE A 16 0.12 -30.74 -6.38
CA ILE A 16 -0.89 -30.49 -5.33
C ILE A 16 -1.66 -31.78 -4.96
N ALA A 17 -1.68 -32.80 -5.84
CA ALA A 17 -2.47 -34.01 -5.65
C ALA A 17 -1.77 -35.19 -4.93
N VAL A 18 -0.51 -35.04 -4.47
CA VAL A 18 0.31 -36.21 -4.02
C VAL A 18 0.73 -36.19 -2.53
N VAL A 19 0.36 -35.18 -1.74
CA VAL A 19 0.63 -35.19 -0.27
C VAL A 19 -0.53 -35.76 0.57
N LEU A 20 -1.71 -36.03 -0.04
CA LEU A 20 -2.93 -36.48 0.65
C LEU A 20 -3.06 -37.99 0.93
N SER A 21 -1.97 -38.70 1.23
CA SER A 21 -2.11 -40.06 1.75
C SER A 21 -1.03 -40.42 2.75
N LEU A 22 -1.39 -40.53 4.04
CA LEU A 22 -1.02 -41.60 5.00
C LEU A 22 -1.31 -41.19 6.47
N GLY A 23 -2.18 -41.93 7.17
CA GLY A 23 -2.02 -42.14 8.62
C GLY A 23 -3.26 -42.12 9.53
N LEU A 24 -4.12 -43.13 9.48
CA LEU A 24 -5.17 -43.38 10.49
C LEU A 24 -4.59 -43.96 11.80
N ALA A 25 -4.83 -43.29 12.94
CA ALA A 25 -4.78 -43.88 14.28
C ALA A 25 -5.84 -43.23 15.20
N ALA A 26 -6.77 -44.03 15.69
CA ALA A 26 -7.88 -43.58 16.54
C ALA A 26 -7.44 -43.21 17.97
N LEU A 27 -7.90 -42.05 18.48
CA LEU A 27 -7.81 -41.63 19.88
C LEU A 27 -9.09 -40.88 20.33
N PRO A 28 -9.38 -40.82 21.65
CA PRO A 28 -10.71 -40.55 22.18
C PRO A 28 -11.05 -39.05 22.30
N VAL A 29 -12.33 -38.75 22.09
CA VAL A 29 -12.99 -37.43 22.13
C VAL A 29 -12.82 -36.74 23.49
N GLY A 30 -12.23 -35.53 23.48
CA GLY A 30 -12.13 -34.68 24.67
C GLY A 30 -11.21 -33.45 24.60
N ALA A 31 -10.87 -32.92 23.42
CA ALA A 31 -10.10 -31.68 23.28
C ALA A 31 -10.72 -30.81 22.18
N GLN A 32 -10.85 -29.50 22.44
CA GLN A 32 -11.10 -28.49 21.40
C GLN A 32 -9.94 -28.58 20.41
N GLY A 33 -10.24 -28.76 19.11
CA GLY A 33 -9.22 -28.94 18.08
C GLY A 33 -8.48 -27.63 17.82
N GLU A 34 -7.15 -27.70 17.76
CA GLU A 34 -6.32 -26.61 17.24
C GLU A 34 -6.48 -26.58 15.71
N MET A 35 -6.58 -25.40 15.09
CA MET A 35 -6.52 -25.31 13.62
C MET A 35 -5.17 -25.86 13.15
N GLU A 36 -5.20 -26.78 12.19
CA GLU A 36 -3.97 -27.26 11.58
C GLU A 36 -3.57 -26.33 10.43
N TRP A 37 -2.40 -25.72 10.55
CA TRP A 37 -1.82 -24.87 9.52
C TRP A 37 -0.72 -25.62 8.78
N ALA A 38 -0.72 -25.49 7.45
CA ALA A 38 0.37 -25.93 6.61
C ALA A 38 1.06 -24.72 5.98
N GLU A 39 2.39 -24.76 5.95
CA GLU A 39 3.21 -23.75 5.28
C GLU A 39 3.36 -24.10 3.79
N VAL A 40 3.19 -23.10 2.95
CA VAL A 40 3.46 -23.14 1.50
C VAL A 40 4.27 -21.92 1.14
N THR A 41 5.30 -22.09 0.32
CA THR A 41 6.13 -20.98 -0.17
C THR A 41 5.45 -20.29 -1.35
N THR A 42 5.43 -18.97 -1.37
CA THR A 42 5.00 -18.19 -2.54
C THR A 42 5.97 -18.35 -3.72
N PRO A 43 5.56 -17.94 -4.94
CA PRO A 43 6.46 -17.87 -6.08
C PRO A 43 7.76 -17.11 -5.77
N SER A 44 8.86 -17.53 -6.39
CA SER A 44 10.22 -17.06 -6.07
C SER A 44 10.93 -16.49 -7.31
N TRP A 45 12.10 -15.88 -7.11
CA TRP A 45 12.95 -15.41 -8.23
C TRP A 45 13.24 -16.46 -9.33
N GLU A 46 13.04 -17.75 -9.06
CA GLU A 46 13.24 -18.82 -10.05
C GLU A 46 12.07 -19.01 -11.03
N ASP A 47 10.87 -18.52 -10.70
CA ASP A 47 9.66 -18.66 -11.53
C ASP A 47 9.17 -17.36 -12.18
N GLU A 48 9.77 -16.21 -11.83
CA GLU A 48 9.53 -14.88 -12.41
C GLU A 48 8.06 -14.43 -12.37
N VAL A 49 7.28 -14.90 -11.39
CA VAL A 49 5.85 -14.57 -11.29
C VAL A 49 5.63 -13.15 -10.76
N ILE A 50 6.36 -12.73 -9.71
CA ILE A 50 6.38 -11.33 -9.23
C ILE A 50 7.76 -10.76 -9.56
N ALA A 51 7.80 -9.50 -10.02
CA ALA A 51 9.03 -8.88 -10.50
C ALA A 51 10.16 -8.99 -9.45
N PRO A 52 11.38 -9.41 -9.87
CA PRO A 52 12.50 -9.57 -8.96
C PRO A 52 12.81 -8.30 -8.16
N GLY A 53 12.78 -8.40 -6.82
CA GLY A 53 13.07 -7.28 -5.91
C GLY A 53 11.85 -6.41 -5.59
N SER A 54 10.64 -6.88 -5.90
CA SER A 54 9.41 -6.22 -5.47
C SER A 54 9.01 -6.57 -4.05
N ASP A 55 8.57 -5.57 -3.29
CA ASP A 55 7.84 -5.75 -2.03
C ASP A 55 6.35 -5.48 -2.28
N ILE A 56 5.50 -6.48 -2.03
CA ILE A 56 4.05 -6.30 -2.13
C ILE A 56 3.54 -5.63 -0.87
N PHE A 57 2.77 -4.58 -1.11
CA PHE A 57 2.08 -3.85 -0.09
C PHE A 57 0.71 -4.42 0.19
N ASP A 58 -0.10 -4.47 -0.84
CA ASP A 58 -1.48 -4.84 -0.68
C ASP A 58 -1.93 -5.57 -1.93
N TYR A 59 -2.99 -6.35 -1.81
CA TYR A 59 -3.58 -7.05 -2.94
C TYR A 59 -5.08 -7.17 -2.77
N ALA A 60 -5.76 -7.14 -3.91
CA ALA A 60 -7.20 -7.36 -4.00
C ALA A 60 -7.49 -8.42 -5.05
N ILE A 61 -8.48 -9.25 -4.79
CA ILE A 61 -8.91 -10.30 -5.72
C ILE A 61 -10.20 -9.82 -6.35
N GLY A 62 -10.17 -9.57 -7.66
CA GLY A 62 -11.37 -9.37 -8.45
C GLY A 62 -11.91 -10.72 -8.92
N SER A 63 -13.21 -10.82 -9.09
CA SER A 63 -13.95 -12.02 -9.55
C SER A 63 -14.13 -13.13 -8.50
N ASP A 64 -15.30 -13.77 -8.55
CA ASP A 64 -15.63 -14.97 -7.75
C ASP A 64 -14.67 -16.15 -7.97
N ASP A 65 -14.09 -16.24 -9.18
CA ASP A 65 -13.20 -17.33 -9.59
C ASP A 65 -11.73 -17.06 -9.19
N GLY A 66 -11.41 -15.84 -8.74
CA GLY A 66 -10.07 -15.41 -8.32
C GLY A 66 -9.06 -15.27 -9.46
N ASP A 67 -9.53 -15.16 -10.71
CA ASP A 67 -8.66 -15.01 -11.88
C ASP A 67 -8.07 -13.59 -11.97
N ILE A 68 -8.83 -12.58 -11.56
CA ILE A 68 -8.34 -11.19 -11.52
C ILE A 68 -7.68 -10.92 -10.16
N VAL A 69 -6.44 -10.47 -10.17
CA VAL A 69 -5.74 -10.06 -8.94
C VAL A 69 -5.03 -8.74 -9.18
N TYR A 70 -5.22 -7.78 -8.28
CA TYR A 70 -4.46 -6.54 -8.28
C TYR A 70 -3.48 -6.57 -7.12
N ALA A 71 -2.28 -6.01 -7.34
CA ALA A 71 -1.28 -5.89 -6.30
C ALA A 71 -0.64 -4.51 -6.35
N LEU A 72 -0.47 -3.89 -5.19
CA LEU A 72 0.36 -2.71 -5.01
C LEU A 72 1.67 -3.12 -4.37
N GLY A 73 2.72 -2.40 -4.68
CA GLY A 73 4.01 -2.62 -4.05
C GLY A 73 5.03 -1.59 -4.46
N GLU A 74 6.28 -1.97 -4.30
CA GLU A 74 7.42 -1.22 -4.78
C GLU A 74 8.44 -2.13 -5.41
N VAL A 75 9.20 -1.64 -6.39
CA VAL A 75 10.39 -2.34 -6.89
C VAL A 75 11.62 -1.71 -6.28
N VAL A 76 12.39 -2.52 -5.57
CA VAL A 76 13.65 -2.11 -4.98
C VAL A 76 14.75 -2.26 -6.03
N GLY A 77 15.16 -1.14 -6.65
CA GLY A 77 16.21 -1.15 -7.67
C GLY A 77 17.57 -1.63 -7.14
N GLY A 78 17.95 -2.87 -7.49
CA GLY A 78 19.32 -3.37 -7.47
C GLY A 78 19.82 -3.96 -6.15
N HIS A 79 19.98 -5.28 -6.11
CA HIS A 79 20.78 -5.98 -5.09
C HIS A 79 22.28 -5.75 -5.34
N SER A 80 23.02 -5.24 -4.35
CA SER A 80 24.48 -5.23 -4.38
C SER A 80 25.00 -6.67 -4.20
N GLY A 81 24.92 -7.49 -5.24
CA GLY A 81 25.52 -8.81 -5.23
C GLY A 81 27.01 -8.68 -4.89
N THR A 82 27.43 -9.31 -3.79
CA THR A 82 28.79 -9.35 -3.25
C THR A 82 29.87 -9.20 -4.34
N ILE A 83 30.36 -7.99 -4.56
CA ILE A 83 31.44 -7.74 -5.51
C ILE A 83 32.72 -8.26 -4.85
N ASN A 84 33.31 -9.31 -5.44
CA ASN A 84 34.67 -9.74 -5.15
C ASN A 84 35.60 -8.51 -5.22
N SER A 85 36.21 -8.18 -4.09
CA SER A 85 37.01 -6.99 -3.76
C SER A 85 38.32 -6.80 -4.54
N HIS A 86 38.37 -7.18 -5.82
CA HIS A 86 39.61 -7.19 -6.62
C HIS A 86 39.68 -6.24 -7.80
N LEU A 87 38.68 -5.37 -8.03
CA LEU A 87 38.75 -4.37 -9.12
C LEU A 87 38.32 -2.94 -8.76
N VAL A 88 38.22 -2.57 -7.48
CA VAL A 88 37.90 -1.18 -7.08
C VAL A 88 39.17 -0.41 -6.71
N SER A 89 39.66 0.37 -7.65
CA SER A 89 40.64 1.44 -7.46
C SER A 89 40.22 2.65 -8.29
N ALA A 90 39.08 3.24 -7.92
CA ALA A 90 38.80 4.66 -8.08
C ALA A 90 37.59 5.00 -7.19
N THR A 91 37.87 5.33 -5.92
CA THR A 91 37.07 6.23 -5.06
C THR A 91 35.54 6.20 -5.23
N CYS A 92 34.90 5.19 -4.67
CA CYS A 92 33.60 5.29 -4.01
C CYS A 92 33.79 4.57 -2.67
N GLY A 93 33.72 5.31 -1.56
CA GLY A 93 33.96 4.77 -0.23
C GLY A 93 32.77 3.96 0.23
N ASP A 94 33.02 2.71 0.59
CA ASP A 94 32.11 1.85 1.34
C ASP A 94 31.61 2.60 2.58
N ASN A 95 30.29 2.76 2.71
CA ASN A 95 29.49 2.71 3.95
C ASN A 95 27.99 2.67 3.54
N ASP A 96 27.32 1.58 3.92
CA ASP A 96 25.86 1.39 4.04
C ASP A 96 25.02 1.58 2.76
N ASN A 97 24.92 0.50 1.99
CA ASN A 97 24.16 0.42 0.75
C ASN A 97 22.64 0.53 1.01
N ALA A 98 22.05 1.61 0.53
CA ALA A 98 20.62 1.73 0.29
C ALA A 98 20.20 0.71 -0.80
N ILE A 99 19.09 0.01 -0.57
CA ILE A 99 18.43 -0.86 -1.54
C ILE A 99 17.28 -0.02 -2.10
N GLY A 100 17.28 0.27 -3.40
CA GLY A 100 16.35 1.22 -4.04
C GLY A 100 17.08 2.12 -5.04
N LEU A 101 17.02 1.75 -6.32
CA LEU A 101 17.73 2.37 -7.46
C LEU A 101 19.22 2.68 -7.19
N SER A 102 20.01 1.65 -6.89
CA SER A 102 21.47 1.79 -6.94
C SER A 102 21.96 1.70 -8.39
N GLY A 103 22.03 2.85 -9.07
CA GLY A 103 22.55 2.92 -10.42
C GLY A 103 22.79 4.36 -10.88
N SER A 104 23.54 4.53 -11.96
CA SER A 104 23.79 5.83 -12.57
C SER A 104 23.55 5.74 -14.06
N PHE A 105 22.82 6.72 -14.62
CA PHE A 105 22.71 6.86 -16.06
C PHE A 105 23.64 8.00 -16.51
N ASP A 106 24.77 7.65 -17.12
CA ASP A 106 25.71 8.63 -17.64
C ASP A 106 25.19 9.17 -18.97
N ILE A 107 24.50 10.31 -18.90
CA ILE A 107 23.86 10.95 -20.06
C ILE A 107 24.94 11.45 -21.04
N SER A 108 25.03 10.82 -22.20
CA SER A 108 25.90 11.28 -23.30
C SER A 108 25.22 12.32 -24.19
N SER A 109 23.91 12.18 -24.38
CA SER A 109 23.07 13.09 -25.16
C SER A 109 21.60 12.89 -24.80
N GLY A 110 20.73 13.80 -25.20
CA GLY A 110 19.29 13.61 -25.07
C GLY A 110 18.50 14.89 -25.19
N THR A 111 17.18 14.77 -25.09
CA THR A 111 16.25 15.88 -25.16
C THR A 111 15.22 15.76 -24.06
N ILE A 112 14.79 16.91 -23.53
CA ILE A 112 13.58 17.06 -22.74
C ILE A 112 12.71 18.02 -23.53
N LYS A 113 11.42 17.72 -23.63
CA LYS A 113 10.40 18.51 -24.28
C LYS A 113 9.29 18.76 -23.27
N ILE A 114 9.05 20.03 -22.97
CA ILE A 114 7.89 20.43 -22.18
C ILE A 114 6.69 20.45 -23.13
N THR A 115 5.71 19.58 -22.91
CA THR A 115 4.54 19.40 -23.78
C THR A 115 3.36 20.28 -23.38
N ARG A 116 3.27 20.63 -22.10
CA ARG A 116 2.27 21.53 -21.54
C ARG A 116 2.90 22.32 -20.41
N VAL A 117 2.48 23.58 -20.25
CA VAL A 117 2.89 24.43 -19.12
C VAL A 117 1.63 25.00 -18.50
N SER A 118 1.43 24.77 -17.21
CA SER A 118 0.55 25.56 -16.35
C SER A 118 1.39 26.57 -15.55
N ASP A 119 0.75 27.35 -14.70
CA ASP A 119 1.44 28.35 -13.88
C ASP A 119 2.47 27.72 -12.90
N GLU A 120 2.32 26.42 -12.58
CA GLU A 120 3.07 25.71 -11.53
C GLU A 120 3.74 24.41 -12.02
N VAL A 121 3.20 23.77 -13.06
CA VAL A 121 3.63 22.44 -13.50
C VAL A 121 3.81 22.39 -15.02
N GLY A 122 4.93 21.83 -15.47
CA GLY A 122 5.15 21.51 -16.86
C GLY A 122 5.07 20.01 -17.11
N ASP A 123 4.22 19.54 -18.03
CA ASP A 123 4.30 18.15 -18.49
C ASP A 123 5.58 18.03 -19.34
N VAL A 124 6.39 17.01 -19.08
CA VAL A 124 7.66 16.74 -19.79
C VAL A 124 7.60 15.39 -20.49
N LEU A 125 8.24 15.32 -21.65
CA LEU A 125 8.62 14.10 -22.35
C LEU A 125 10.10 14.20 -22.67
N GLY A 126 10.88 13.15 -22.51
CA GLY A 126 12.29 13.18 -22.83
C GLY A 126 12.85 11.85 -23.28
N SER A 127 14.05 11.92 -23.82
CA SER A 127 14.86 10.75 -24.08
C SER A 127 16.33 11.08 -23.85
N PHE A 128 17.02 10.33 -23.01
CA PHE A 128 18.48 10.36 -22.89
C PHE A 128 19.08 9.15 -23.60
N THR A 129 20.29 9.31 -24.10
CA THR A 129 21.16 8.23 -24.55
C THR A 129 22.44 8.29 -23.73
N GLY A 130 22.88 7.16 -23.20
CA GLY A 130 23.97 7.11 -22.24
C GLY A 130 24.48 5.71 -21.98
N ASP A 131 25.22 5.54 -20.89
CA ASP A 131 25.51 4.24 -20.30
C ASP A 131 24.71 4.08 -19.02
N ALA A 132 23.85 3.07 -18.96
CA ALA A 132 23.17 2.66 -17.75
C ALA A 132 24.13 1.78 -16.93
N CYS A 133 24.52 2.24 -15.76
CA CYS A 133 25.18 1.41 -14.76
C CYS A 133 24.11 0.87 -13.82
N TYR A 134 23.73 -0.39 -14.00
CA TYR A 134 22.81 -1.13 -13.11
C TYR A 134 21.35 -0.67 -13.12
N LEU A 135 20.94 0.09 -14.14
CA LEU A 135 19.54 0.49 -14.36
C LEU A 135 18.97 -0.23 -15.59
N ASP A 136 17.86 -0.95 -15.46
CA ASP A 136 17.15 -1.62 -16.57
C ASP A 136 15.64 -1.47 -16.38
N GLY A 137 14.90 -1.48 -17.49
CA GLY A 137 13.44 -1.52 -17.47
C GLY A 137 12.79 -0.19 -17.09
N ASP A 138 11.54 -0.30 -16.63
CA ASP A 138 10.75 0.87 -16.26
C ASP A 138 11.27 1.51 -14.98
N PHE A 139 11.21 2.84 -14.91
CA PHE A 139 11.67 3.63 -13.76
C PHE A 139 10.72 4.79 -13.47
N THR A 140 10.76 5.26 -12.22
CA THR A 140 10.07 6.45 -11.72
C THR A 140 11.05 7.13 -10.79
N ALA A 141 11.27 8.43 -10.97
CA ALA A 141 12.28 9.16 -10.23
C ALA A 141 11.85 10.60 -9.99
N VAL A 142 12.13 11.09 -8.78
CA VAL A 142 12.18 12.53 -8.50
C VAL A 142 13.62 13.00 -8.69
N MET A 143 13.84 13.82 -9.72
CA MET A 143 15.13 14.35 -10.11
C MET A 143 15.25 15.80 -9.66
N TYR A 144 16.25 16.10 -8.85
CA TYR A 144 16.70 17.47 -8.64
C TYR A 144 17.47 17.95 -9.87
N THR A 145 16.88 18.87 -10.63
CA THR A 145 17.58 19.53 -11.74
C THR A 145 18.33 20.74 -11.24
N TYR A 146 19.65 20.72 -11.46
CA TYR A 146 20.52 21.86 -11.21
C TYR A 146 21.10 22.33 -12.54
N ALA A 147 20.46 23.31 -13.18
CA ALA A 147 21.00 23.89 -14.39
C ALA A 147 21.93 25.06 -14.04
N ASN A 148 23.24 24.85 -14.21
CA ASN A 148 24.30 25.87 -14.12
C ASN A 148 24.25 26.86 -15.30
N LEU A 149 23.07 27.41 -15.60
CA LEU A 149 22.89 28.53 -16.50
C LEU A 149 22.93 29.82 -15.67
N VAL A 150 23.09 30.96 -16.35
CA VAL A 150 23.35 32.31 -15.78
C VAL A 150 22.30 32.78 -14.73
N ASN A 151 21.25 32.00 -14.47
CA ASN A 151 20.16 32.30 -13.55
C ASN A 151 19.79 31.14 -12.59
N ASP A 152 20.69 30.17 -12.31
CA ASP A 152 20.50 29.09 -11.31
C ASP A 152 19.06 28.53 -11.26
N PHE A 153 18.68 27.73 -12.26
CA PHE A 153 17.42 27.00 -12.17
C PHE A 153 17.63 25.77 -11.28
N THR A 154 17.02 25.81 -10.10
CA THR A 154 16.68 24.63 -9.33
C THR A 154 15.22 24.26 -9.63
N GLY A 155 14.95 22.97 -9.77
CA GLY A 155 13.59 22.46 -9.97
C GLY A 155 13.57 20.96 -9.78
N GLU A 156 12.46 20.44 -9.29
CA GLU A 156 12.24 19.00 -9.12
C GLU A 156 11.48 18.48 -10.34
N MET A 157 11.89 17.35 -10.91
CA MET A 157 11.15 16.66 -11.95
C MET A 157 10.74 15.30 -11.42
N ALA A 158 9.45 14.98 -11.42
CA ALA A 158 8.98 13.62 -11.22
C ALA A 158 8.75 13.01 -12.60
N VAL A 159 9.53 12.01 -12.97
CA VAL A 159 9.47 11.36 -14.29
C VAL A 159 9.35 9.86 -14.14
N SER A 160 8.54 9.24 -14.99
CA SER A 160 8.50 7.81 -15.21
C SER A 160 8.92 7.49 -16.64
N GLY A 161 9.48 6.32 -16.90
CA GLY A 161 10.04 5.99 -18.19
C GLY A 161 10.55 4.56 -18.30
N GLU A 162 11.21 4.26 -19.41
CA GLU A 162 11.82 2.97 -19.72
C GLU A 162 13.31 3.18 -20.06
N ILE A 163 14.17 2.31 -19.57
CA ILE A 163 15.57 2.20 -19.96
C ILE A 163 15.73 0.96 -20.84
N VAL A 164 16.18 1.19 -22.07
CA VAL A 164 16.45 0.15 -23.07
C VAL A 164 17.95 0.05 -23.28
N TYR A 165 18.54 -1.09 -22.92
CA TYR A 165 19.94 -1.37 -23.21
C TYR A 165 20.22 -1.40 -24.71
N GLY A 166 21.28 -0.72 -25.11
CA GLY A 166 21.78 -0.79 -26.46
C GLY A 166 22.66 -2.02 -26.69
N ASP A 167 23.18 -2.15 -27.92
CA ASP A 167 24.22 -3.13 -28.26
C ASP A 167 25.45 -2.94 -27.35
N PRO A 168 25.82 -3.93 -26.51
CA PRO A 168 26.92 -3.80 -25.55
C PRO A 168 28.30 -3.62 -26.21
N THR A 169 28.39 -3.74 -27.54
CA THR A 169 29.62 -3.48 -28.30
C THR A 169 29.78 -2.01 -28.72
N VAL A 170 28.76 -1.18 -28.51
CA VAL A 170 28.76 0.25 -28.81
C VAL A 170 28.63 1.01 -27.49
N LEU A 171 29.62 1.84 -27.17
CA LEU A 171 29.58 2.69 -25.98
C LEU A 171 28.47 3.75 -26.09
N HIS A 172 27.82 4.09 -24.98
CA HIS A 172 26.83 5.14 -24.83
C HIS A 172 25.61 4.97 -25.72
N ASN A 173 24.98 3.80 -25.71
CA ASN A 173 23.82 3.52 -26.55
C ASN A 173 22.59 3.02 -25.81
N ASP A 174 22.63 2.99 -24.48
CA ASP A 174 21.44 2.76 -23.67
C ASP A 174 20.54 3.98 -23.84
N THR A 175 19.24 3.76 -23.95
CA THR A 175 18.25 4.81 -24.17
C THR A 175 17.28 4.84 -23.02
N MET A 176 17.17 5.98 -22.35
CA MET A 176 16.18 6.24 -21.32
C MET A 176 15.09 7.13 -21.92
N THR A 177 13.89 6.62 -22.16
CA THR A 177 12.73 7.43 -22.56
C THR A 177 11.84 7.68 -21.36
N PHE A 178 11.34 8.91 -21.20
CA PHE A 178 10.55 9.25 -20.02
C PHE A 178 9.48 10.29 -20.31
N SER A 179 8.49 10.34 -19.44
CA SER A 179 7.42 11.31 -19.34
C SER A 179 7.24 11.71 -17.88
N GLY A 180 6.63 12.85 -17.62
CA GLY A 180 6.34 13.23 -16.24
C GLY A 180 6.02 14.69 -16.09
N LYS A 181 6.34 15.23 -14.92
CA LYS A 181 6.05 16.62 -14.55
C LYS A 181 7.31 17.30 -14.00
N VAL A 182 7.55 18.53 -14.42
CA VAL A 182 8.56 19.42 -13.83
C VAL A 182 7.87 20.46 -12.96
N TYR A 183 8.40 20.62 -11.76
CA TYR A 183 7.98 21.55 -10.73
C TYR A 183 9.02 22.64 -10.58
N ARG A 184 8.55 23.88 -10.44
CA ARG A 184 9.42 25.04 -10.24
C ARG A 184 9.75 25.19 -8.76
N ASP A 185 11.03 25.13 -8.41
CA ASP A 185 11.48 25.53 -7.08
C ASP A 185 11.40 27.06 -6.96
N THR A 186 10.56 27.55 -6.06
CA THR A 186 10.39 28.99 -5.80
C THR A 186 11.10 29.45 -4.52
N GLY A 187 11.99 28.63 -3.96
CA GLY A 187 12.59 28.71 -2.61
C GLY A 187 13.32 29.99 -2.18
N THR A 188 13.18 31.12 -2.89
CA THR A 188 13.64 32.44 -2.42
C THR A 188 12.58 33.53 -2.55
N GLY A 189 11.53 33.49 -1.73
CA GLY A 189 10.76 34.65 -1.26
C GLY A 189 10.54 35.80 -2.25
N VAL A 190 9.99 35.51 -3.43
CA VAL A 190 9.65 36.53 -4.42
C VAL A 190 8.20 36.97 -4.20
N THR A 191 8.02 38.15 -3.61
CA THR A 191 6.72 38.80 -3.35
C THR A 191 5.66 38.61 -4.46
N PRO A 192 4.42 38.18 -4.12
CA PRO A 192 3.31 38.07 -5.05
C PRO A 192 2.77 39.46 -5.40
N GLY A 193 3.41 40.07 -6.38
CA GLY A 193 3.06 41.39 -6.93
C GLY A 193 3.63 41.63 -8.33
N LEU A 194 4.40 40.66 -8.85
CA LEU A 194 4.68 40.53 -10.25
C LEU A 194 4.25 39.12 -10.66
N VAL A 195 3.12 39.05 -11.37
CA VAL A 195 3.04 38.16 -12.54
C VAL A 195 4.16 38.64 -13.47
N GLY A 196 5.38 38.20 -13.18
CA GLY A 196 6.48 38.27 -14.11
C GLY A 196 6.29 37.07 -15.00
N ASP A 197 5.86 37.32 -16.22
CA ASP A 197 6.09 36.43 -17.33
C ASP A 197 7.44 35.67 -17.17
N ILE A 198 7.57 34.55 -17.88
CA ILE A 198 8.84 34.30 -18.58
C ILE A 198 9.01 35.45 -19.61
N ALA A 199 9.25 36.69 -19.16
CA ALA A 199 9.58 37.85 -19.99
C ALA A 199 10.84 38.48 -19.45
N GLY A 200 11.77 38.61 -20.39
CA GLY A 200 13.05 39.23 -20.17
C GLY A 200 12.92 40.64 -19.62
N THR A 201 13.82 40.95 -18.72
CA THR A 201 14.31 42.31 -18.62
C THR A 201 15.00 42.65 -19.95
N HIS A 202 14.39 43.56 -20.69
CA HIS A 202 14.97 44.13 -21.91
C HIS A 202 16.35 44.75 -21.59
N ASP A 203 17.42 44.09 -22.03
CA ASP A 203 18.67 44.77 -22.35
C ASP A 203 18.70 45.14 -23.84
N ALA A 204 19.26 46.32 -24.12
CA ALA A 204 19.31 46.90 -25.46
C ALA A 204 20.32 46.20 -26.40
N THR A 205 20.69 44.95 -26.11
CA THR A 205 21.64 44.14 -26.86
C THR A 205 21.11 42.77 -27.28
N GLY A 206 19.85 42.44 -26.96
CA GLY A 206 19.06 41.46 -27.70
C GLY A 206 19.62 40.04 -27.67
N LYS A 207 19.96 39.54 -26.48
CA LYS A 207 20.18 38.10 -26.27
C LYS A 207 19.22 37.55 -25.23
N THR A 208 18.04 37.21 -25.72
CA THR A 208 16.98 36.46 -25.06
C THR A 208 17.32 34.97 -25.05
N ILE A 209 16.89 34.23 -24.02
CA ILE A 209 16.63 32.80 -24.15
C ILE A 209 15.42 32.68 -25.07
N CYS A 210 15.67 32.53 -26.37
CA CYS A 210 14.62 32.34 -27.36
C CYS A 210 14.10 30.91 -27.26
N VAL A 211 12.85 30.76 -26.81
CA VAL A 211 11.98 29.66 -27.19
C VAL A 211 11.32 30.07 -28.51
N ASP A 212 12.07 30.01 -29.61
CA ASP A 212 11.53 30.14 -30.96
C ASP A 212 12.25 29.12 -31.85
N GLU A 213 11.45 28.26 -32.48
CA GLU A 213 11.79 27.03 -33.21
C GLU A 213 12.22 25.85 -32.31
N TRP A 214 11.27 24.91 -32.14
CA TRP A 214 11.26 23.50 -31.68
C TRP A 214 12.57 22.68 -31.55
N GLU A 215 13.66 23.26 -31.08
CA GLU A 215 14.86 22.57 -30.63
C GLU A 215 15.27 23.19 -29.30
N ILE A 216 14.95 22.49 -28.20
CA ILE A 216 15.65 22.70 -26.94
C ILE A 216 17.09 22.24 -27.21
N LEU A 217 18.04 23.19 -27.16
CA LEU A 217 19.46 22.85 -27.17
C LEU A 217 19.70 21.82 -26.06
N PRO A 218 20.41 20.71 -26.34
CA PRO A 218 20.59 19.63 -25.37
C PRO A 218 21.14 20.22 -24.08
N VAL A 219 20.35 20.15 -23.00
CA VAL A 219 20.83 20.41 -21.66
C VAL A 219 21.81 19.28 -21.36
N THR A 220 23.11 19.58 -21.38
CA THR A 220 24.12 18.62 -20.94
C THR A 220 24.02 18.53 -19.42
N ILE A 221 23.22 17.59 -18.93
CA ILE A 221 23.24 17.18 -17.54
C ILE A 221 24.56 16.39 -17.38
N GLY A 222 25.60 17.05 -16.89
CA GLY A 222 26.97 16.48 -16.89
C GLY A 222 27.17 15.25 -16.00
N SER A 223 26.19 14.95 -15.15
CA SER A 223 26.04 13.74 -14.35
C SER A 223 24.72 13.83 -13.59
N LEU A 224 23.89 12.79 -13.62
CA LEU A 224 22.80 12.66 -12.66
C LEU A 224 23.36 12.00 -11.40
N ALA A 225 23.67 12.80 -10.37
CA ALA A 225 24.06 12.26 -9.08
C ALA A 225 22.79 12.08 -8.24
N LEU A 226 22.31 10.84 -8.15
CA LEU A 226 21.38 10.44 -7.09
C LEU A 226 22.22 10.48 -5.79
N ALA A 227 22.13 11.61 -5.09
CA ALA A 227 22.79 11.96 -3.84
C ALA A 227 24.26 12.41 -3.84
N LYS A 228 24.53 13.18 -2.80
CA LYS A 228 25.82 13.75 -2.42
C LYS A 228 26.34 12.98 -1.21
N ASP A 229 27.63 12.67 -1.20
CA ASP A 229 28.36 12.02 -0.10
C ASP A 229 27.89 12.48 1.30
N GLY A 230 27.20 11.60 2.06
CA GLY A 230 27.15 11.64 3.52
C GLY A 230 25.81 11.91 4.21
N ASP A 231 24.72 12.20 3.49
CA ASP A 231 23.37 12.07 4.05
C ASP A 231 22.81 10.71 3.60
N PRO A 232 22.10 9.95 4.47
CA PRO A 232 21.33 8.81 4.01
C PRO A 232 20.40 9.35 2.94
N VAL A 233 20.66 8.97 1.69
CA VAL A 233 19.71 9.23 0.63
C VAL A 233 18.52 8.38 1.00
N ASP A 234 17.42 9.03 1.36
CA ASP A 234 16.16 8.36 1.57
C ASP A 234 15.89 7.53 0.31
N SER A 235 15.85 6.20 0.51
CA SER A 235 15.72 5.21 -0.54
C SER A 235 14.42 5.49 -1.28
N PHE A 236 14.53 6.02 -2.51
CA PHE A 236 13.39 6.18 -3.38
C PHE A 236 13.00 4.78 -3.87
N THR A 237 11.88 4.29 -3.37
CA THR A 237 11.27 3.07 -3.83
C THR A 237 10.26 3.42 -4.90
N GLU A 238 10.28 2.67 -6.00
CA GLU A 238 9.42 2.95 -7.12
C GLU A 238 8.04 2.32 -6.89
N PRO A 239 6.98 3.12 -6.67
CA PRO A 239 5.65 2.57 -6.45
C PRO A 239 5.18 1.86 -7.70
N ARG A 240 4.65 0.65 -7.53
CA ARG A 240 4.20 -0.23 -8.60
C ARG A 240 2.81 -0.74 -8.33
N ALA A 241 2.02 -0.83 -9.40
CA ALA A 241 0.72 -1.46 -9.41
C ALA A 241 0.69 -2.51 -10.52
N TRP A 242 0.22 -3.71 -10.20
CA TRP A 242 0.13 -4.83 -11.12
C TRP A 242 -1.28 -5.41 -11.16
N GLN A 243 -1.63 -5.97 -12.31
CA GLN A 243 -2.86 -6.71 -12.54
C GLN A 243 -2.53 -8.08 -13.13
N SER A 244 -3.14 -9.13 -12.60
CA SER A 244 -3.17 -10.47 -13.16
C SER A 244 -4.57 -10.76 -13.68
N ASP A 245 -4.66 -11.51 -14.79
CA ASP A 245 -5.90 -12.04 -15.36
C ASP A 245 -5.96 -13.59 -15.37
N ASP A 246 -5.03 -14.26 -14.68
CA ASP A 246 -4.91 -15.71 -14.63
C ASP A 246 -4.59 -16.27 -13.23
N GLY A 247 -5.09 -15.60 -12.18
CA GLY A 247 -4.98 -16.05 -10.79
C GLY A 247 -3.58 -15.87 -10.20
N GLY A 248 -2.90 -14.80 -10.60
CA GLY A 248 -1.56 -14.42 -10.17
C GLY A 248 -0.44 -15.19 -10.87
N VAL A 249 -0.72 -15.88 -11.99
CA VAL A 249 0.29 -16.66 -12.73
C VAL A 249 1.14 -15.76 -13.63
N THR A 250 0.55 -14.74 -14.23
CA THR A 250 1.21 -13.68 -14.98
C THR A 250 0.67 -12.31 -14.59
N TRP A 251 1.51 -11.28 -14.73
CA TRP A 251 1.19 -9.93 -14.28
C TRP A 251 1.48 -8.91 -15.37
N SER A 252 0.60 -7.92 -15.47
CA SER A 252 0.74 -6.72 -16.28
C SER A 252 0.99 -5.53 -15.36
N ASP A 253 1.98 -4.71 -15.68
CA ASP A 253 2.22 -3.45 -14.97
C ASP A 253 1.17 -2.41 -15.40
N ILE A 254 0.38 -1.93 -14.43
CA ILE A 254 -0.66 -0.92 -14.62
C ILE A 254 -0.29 0.41 -13.93
N THR A 255 0.95 0.55 -13.46
CA THR A 255 1.44 1.71 -12.72
C THR A 255 1.18 2.99 -13.49
N ALA A 256 1.56 3.05 -14.77
CA ALA A 256 1.36 4.24 -15.60
C ALA A 256 -0.12 4.65 -15.65
N THR A 257 -1.04 3.70 -15.80
CA THR A 257 -2.48 3.96 -15.86
C THR A 257 -3.01 4.55 -14.55
N VAL A 258 -2.52 4.07 -13.40
CA VAL A 258 -2.85 4.61 -12.07
C VAL A 258 -2.26 6.01 -11.89
N GLN A 259 -0.98 6.21 -12.25
CA GLN A 259 -0.29 7.49 -12.08
C GLN A 259 -0.80 8.58 -13.05
N GLU A 260 -1.41 8.18 -14.17
CA GLU A 260 -2.04 9.07 -15.14
C GLU A 260 -3.54 9.29 -14.89
N ALA A 261 -4.03 8.96 -13.69
CA ALA A 261 -5.42 9.13 -13.33
C ALA A 261 -5.96 10.53 -13.67
N ASN A 262 -7.16 10.56 -14.24
CA ASN A 262 -7.83 11.78 -14.65
C ASN A 262 -7.99 12.74 -13.45
N ASN A 263 -7.52 13.97 -13.62
CA ASN A 263 -7.54 15.04 -12.62
C ASN A 263 -6.69 14.80 -11.36
N LEU A 264 -5.70 13.90 -11.40
CA LEU A 264 -4.72 13.78 -10.32
C LEU A 264 -3.94 15.10 -10.14
N PRO A 265 -3.91 15.71 -8.93
CA PRO A 265 -3.30 17.02 -8.74
C PRO A 265 -1.76 16.99 -8.69
N GLY A 266 -1.15 15.84 -8.40
CA GLY A 266 0.31 15.69 -8.32
C GLY A 266 0.91 14.82 -9.43
N PRO A 267 2.23 14.53 -9.33
CA PRO A 267 2.96 13.80 -10.35
C PRO A 267 2.72 12.30 -10.30
N PHE A 268 2.60 11.76 -9.10
CA PHE A 268 2.35 10.36 -8.84
C PHE A 268 1.84 10.19 -7.40
N ILE A 269 1.24 9.03 -7.16
CA ILE A 269 0.82 8.46 -5.90
C ILE A 269 1.90 7.47 -5.45
N GLN A 270 2.29 7.56 -4.20
CA GLN A 270 3.12 6.58 -3.54
C GLN A 270 2.21 5.61 -2.74
N PHE A 271 2.41 4.30 -2.90
CA PHE A 271 1.52 3.24 -2.36
C PHE A 271 1.88 2.65 -0.98
N GLN A 272 3.02 3.03 -0.38
CA GLN A 272 3.51 2.60 0.93
C GLN A 272 2.48 2.80 2.04
N TYR A 273 1.70 3.88 1.97
CA TYR A 273 0.64 4.23 2.93
C TYR A 273 -0.72 4.28 2.23
N GLY A 274 -1.17 3.15 1.72
CA GLY A 274 -2.41 3.02 0.98
C GLY A 274 -2.85 1.57 0.85
N GLY A 275 -3.71 1.31 -0.13
CA GLY A 275 -4.25 -0.01 -0.39
C GLY A 275 -4.92 -0.07 -1.76
N VAL A 276 -5.27 -1.28 -2.18
CA VAL A 276 -6.07 -1.57 -3.36
C VAL A 276 -7.25 -2.42 -2.93
N ASP A 277 -8.43 -2.09 -3.45
CA ASP A 277 -9.59 -2.94 -3.25
C ASP A 277 -10.50 -2.94 -4.48
N VAL A 278 -11.26 -4.02 -4.65
CA VAL A 278 -12.13 -4.29 -5.79
C VAL A 278 -13.52 -4.60 -5.26
N ALA A 279 -14.57 -4.09 -5.92
CA ALA A 279 -15.93 -4.43 -5.53
C ALA A 279 -16.15 -5.95 -5.61
N PRO A 280 -16.69 -6.60 -4.57
CA PRO A 280 -16.89 -8.05 -4.57
C PRO A 280 -17.81 -8.56 -5.69
N ASP A 281 -18.70 -7.70 -6.21
CA ASP A 281 -19.69 -8.00 -7.23
C ASP A 281 -19.41 -7.39 -8.60
N ASP A 282 -18.33 -6.60 -8.73
CA ASP A 282 -17.89 -5.99 -9.99
C ASP A 282 -16.35 -5.94 -10.08
N GLU A 283 -15.76 -6.88 -10.82
CA GLU A 283 -14.31 -6.98 -11.04
C GLU A 283 -13.71 -5.77 -11.79
N ASP A 284 -14.54 -5.01 -12.50
CA ASP A 284 -14.14 -3.80 -13.20
C ASP A 284 -14.09 -2.58 -12.27
N TRP A 285 -14.75 -2.64 -11.11
CA TRP A 285 -14.81 -1.57 -10.13
C TRP A 285 -13.69 -1.75 -9.09
N LEU A 286 -12.70 -0.85 -9.10
CA LEU A 286 -11.62 -0.88 -8.12
C LEU A 286 -11.12 0.50 -7.71
N ILE A 287 -10.48 0.57 -6.56
CA ILE A 287 -9.73 1.74 -6.09
C ILE A 287 -8.28 1.41 -5.81
N VAL A 288 -7.44 2.42 -6.00
CA VAL A 288 -6.06 2.44 -5.56
C VAL A 288 -5.85 3.70 -4.74
N ALA A 289 -5.22 3.56 -3.58
CA ALA A 289 -4.99 4.64 -2.65
C ALA A 289 -3.52 4.77 -2.25
N GLY A 290 -3.14 5.96 -1.81
CA GLY A 290 -1.79 6.25 -1.34
C GLY A 290 -1.59 7.73 -1.01
N GLY A 291 -0.35 8.19 -1.02
CA GLY A 291 0.01 9.59 -0.83
C GLY A 291 0.54 10.24 -2.11
N ILE A 292 -0.04 11.35 -2.55
CA ILE A 292 0.48 12.13 -3.68
C ILE A 292 1.75 12.84 -3.26
N TYR A 293 2.87 12.52 -3.90
CA TYR A 293 4.11 13.24 -3.68
C TYR A 293 3.94 14.71 -4.09
N LEU A 294 3.96 15.62 -3.11
CA LEU A 294 3.97 17.05 -3.35
C LEU A 294 5.39 17.57 -3.10
N PRO A 295 5.99 18.27 -4.08
CA PRO A 295 7.27 18.94 -3.84
C PRO A 295 7.16 19.89 -2.64
N PRO A 296 8.17 19.93 -1.75
CA PRO A 296 8.14 20.73 -0.51
C PRO A 296 8.04 22.26 -0.72
N CYS A 297 7.99 22.76 -1.96
CA CYS A 297 8.11 24.18 -2.27
C CYS A 297 6.80 24.97 -2.38
N ASP A 298 5.62 24.37 -2.16
CA ASP A 298 4.33 25.08 -2.29
C ASP A 298 3.70 25.55 -0.97
N TYR A 299 4.56 25.94 -0.03
CA TYR A 299 4.19 26.44 1.31
C TYR A 299 3.39 27.76 1.29
N GLU A 300 3.45 28.55 0.22
CA GLU A 300 2.90 29.92 0.19
C GLU A 300 1.56 30.08 -0.55
N TYR A 301 1.04 29.08 -1.28
CA TYR A 301 -0.06 29.30 -2.24
C TYR A 301 -1.48 28.91 -1.87
N SER A 302 -1.74 28.55 -0.62
CA SER A 302 -3.03 28.91 -0.03
C SER A 302 -2.83 29.34 1.41
N PRO A 303 -3.21 30.58 1.76
CA PRO A 303 -3.63 30.90 3.10
C PRO A 303 -4.86 30.03 3.40
N GLY A 304 -4.61 28.75 3.74
CA GLY A 304 -5.61 27.68 3.84
C GLY A 304 -5.37 26.41 3.01
N CYS A 305 -4.16 26.03 2.57
CA CYS A 305 -3.88 24.65 2.12
C CYS A 305 -3.09 23.92 3.21
N TRP A 306 -3.58 22.84 3.83
CA TRP A 306 -4.19 21.54 3.44
C TRP A 306 -3.17 20.38 3.51
N PHE A 307 -1.86 20.64 3.51
CA PHE A 307 -0.83 19.59 3.54
C PHE A 307 0.25 19.84 4.61
N GLY A 308 0.61 18.77 5.32
CA GLY A 308 1.57 18.63 6.42
C GLY A 308 2.69 19.66 6.61
N TRP A 309 2.99 20.02 7.87
CA TRP A 309 4.32 20.55 8.28
C TRP A 309 5.40 19.44 8.42
N TYR A 310 5.15 18.24 7.89
CA TYR A 310 6.17 17.21 7.70
C TYR A 310 6.69 17.31 6.26
N PRO A 311 7.71 18.15 5.99
CA PRO A 311 8.30 18.31 4.66
C PRO A 311 8.99 17.05 4.15
N ASP A 312 9.00 15.98 4.94
CA ASP A 312 9.88 14.88 4.68
C ASP A 312 9.16 13.81 3.83
N TRP A 313 8.00 13.25 4.21
CA TRP A 313 7.66 11.91 3.68
C TRP A 313 6.19 11.66 3.25
N ASN A 314 5.23 12.49 3.68
CA ASN A 314 3.81 12.14 3.53
C ASN A 314 3.10 13.10 2.59
N GLY A 315 3.02 12.67 1.34
CA GLY A 315 2.14 13.27 0.34
C GLY A 315 0.68 13.40 0.78
N ALA A 316 -0.07 14.21 0.04
CA ALA A 316 -1.52 14.33 0.22
C ALA A 316 -2.22 12.98 0.07
N PRO A 317 -3.03 12.51 1.03
CA PRO A 317 -3.80 11.29 0.85
C PRO A 317 -4.68 11.37 -0.41
N ALA A 318 -4.64 10.31 -1.22
CA ALA A 318 -5.35 10.27 -2.49
C ALA A 318 -5.92 8.89 -2.76
N VAL A 319 -7.07 8.91 -3.44
CA VAL A 319 -7.76 7.73 -3.95
C VAL A 319 -8.05 7.97 -5.42
N VAL A 320 -7.74 6.98 -6.25
CA VAL A 320 -8.15 6.94 -7.64
C VAL A 320 -8.99 5.68 -7.86
N ALA A 321 -10.03 5.77 -8.68
CA ALA A 321 -10.93 4.65 -8.97
C ALA A 321 -11.01 4.35 -10.47
N SER A 322 -11.27 3.09 -10.81
CA SER A 322 -11.57 2.58 -12.15
C SER A 322 -12.91 1.82 -12.11
N GLN A 323 -13.61 1.83 -13.24
CA GLN A 323 -14.88 1.11 -13.50
C GLN A 323 -14.77 0.28 -14.80
N ASP A 324 -13.54 -0.04 -15.18
CA ASP A 324 -13.19 -0.74 -16.41
C ASP A 324 -11.96 -1.64 -16.25
N GLY A 325 -11.76 -2.17 -15.03
CA GLY A 325 -10.76 -3.18 -14.75
C GLY A 325 -9.33 -2.66 -14.93
N ALA A 326 -9.08 -1.46 -14.39
CA ALA A 326 -7.82 -0.71 -14.48
C ALA A 326 -7.46 -0.19 -15.88
N GLY A 327 -8.46 0.00 -16.76
CA GLY A 327 -8.29 0.62 -18.08
C GLY A 327 -8.06 2.14 -18.02
N GLU A 328 -8.85 2.84 -17.19
CA GLU A 328 -8.70 4.27 -16.89
C GLU A 328 -8.99 4.55 -15.42
N PHE A 329 -8.17 5.40 -14.79
CA PHE A 329 -8.40 5.86 -13.42
C PHE A 329 -8.90 7.31 -13.36
N THR A 330 -9.68 7.62 -12.33
CA THR A 330 -10.13 8.99 -12.00
C THR A 330 -9.85 9.31 -10.54
N TYR A 331 -9.30 10.50 -10.27
CA TYR A 331 -9.11 10.99 -8.91
C TYR A 331 -10.44 11.26 -8.21
N ALA A 332 -10.60 10.70 -7.00
CA ALA A 332 -11.83 10.79 -6.20
C ALA A 332 -11.99 12.10 -5.43
N GLY A 333 -11.16 13.11 -5.73
CA GLY A 333 -11.17 14.40 -5.05
C GLY A 333 -10.44 14.37 -3.70
N ASP A 334 -10.25 15.56 -3.13
CA ASP A 334 -9.55 15.72 -1.86
C ASP A 334 -10.36 15.13 -0.71
N MET A 335 -9.74 14.25 0.08
CA MET A 335 -10.38 13.57 1.21
C MET A 335 -10.60 14.51 2.39
N GLN A 336 -11.65 15.32 2.28
CA GLN A 336 -12.01 16.34 3.23
C GLN A 336 -13.51 16.29 3.58
N ASP A 337 -13.80 16.18 4.87
CA ASP A 337 -15.14 16.45 5.41
C ASP A 337 -15.27 17.95 5.69
N THR A 338 -15.88 18.68 4.76
CA THR A 338 -16.09 20.12 4.90
C THR A 338 -17.09 20.47 6.00
N ALA A 339 -18.01 19.56 6.37
CA ALA A 339 -19.03 19.81 7.38
C ALA A 339 -18.43 19.82 8.79
N ASN A 340 -17.50 18.90 9.06
CA ASN A 340 -16.80 18.79 10.33
C ASN A 340 -15.44 19.49 10.36
N GLY A 341 -14.90 19.83 9.18
CA GLY A 341 -13.62 20.52 9.05
C GLY A 341 -12.42 19.60 9.25
N THR A 342 -12.57 18.30 8.99
CA THR A 342 -11.51 17.30 9.10
C THR A 342 -11.00 16.90 7.73
N TRP A 343 -9.79 16.36 7.69
CA TRP A 343 -9.18 15.83 6.47
C TRP A 343 -8.33 14.60 6.80
N MET A 344 -8.28 13.67 5.86
CA MET A 344 -7.40 12.51 5.95
C MET A 344 -5.94 12.96 5.92
N GLU A 345 -5.12 12.47 6.85
CA GLU A 345 -3.67 12.74 6.90
C GLU A 345 -2.85 11.54 6.42
N ARG A 346 -3.33 10.32 6.68
CA ARG A 346 -2.66 9.09 6.24
C ARG A 346 -3.66 7.97 6.08
N ILE A 347 -3.52 7.23 4.98
CA ILE A 347 -4.29 6.02 4.68
C ILE A 347 -3.52 4.81 5.20
N TYR A 348 -4.23 3.87 5.80
CA TYR A 348 -3.70 2.57 6.18
C TYR A 348 -4.36 1.42 5.41
N ASP A 349 -5.64 1.57 5.06
CA ASP A 349 -6.40 0.54 4.36
C ASP A 349 -7.59 1.14 3.62
N VAL A 350 -8.14 0.42 2.65
CA VAL A 350 -9.28 0.84 1.82
C VAL A 350 -10.23 -0.31 1.56
N ALA A 351 -11.51 0.01 1.43
CA ALA A 351 -12.53 -0.97 1.06
C ALA A 351 -13.58 -0.37 0.11
N VAL A 352 -14.18 -1.26 -0.69
CA VAL A 352 -15.25 -1.01 -1.66
C VAL A 352 -16.42 -1.93 -1.35
N SER A 353 -17.60 -1.35 -1.22
CA SER A 353 -18.80 -2.15 -0.97
C SER A 353 -19.28 -2.89 -2.22
N PRO A 354 -19.99 -4.02 -2.04
CA PRO A 354 -20.96 -4.49 -3.03
C PRO A 354 -21.89 -3.35 -3.50
N GLU A 355 -22.39 -3.45 -4.74
CA GLU A 355 -23.31 -2.49 -5.32
C GLU A 355 -24.64 -2.48 -4.56
N MET A 356 -25.09 -1.29 -4.16
CA MET A 356 -26.41 -1.08 -3.57
C MET A 356 -27.07 0.13 -4.24
N ASP A 357 -28.27 -0.09 -4.79
CA ASP A 357 -29.02 0.95 -5.51
C ASP A 357 -28.18 1.64 -6.62
N ASP A 358 -27.44 0.86 -7.42
CA ASP A 358 -26.53 1.33 -8.47
C ASP A 358 -25.34 2.18 -7.94
N ILE A 359 -24.93 1.98 -6.68
CA ILE A 359 -23.85 2.74 -6.02
C ILE A 359 -22.90 1.80 -5.27
N HIS A 360 -21.59 1.95 -5.53
CA HIS A 360 -20.53 1.46 -4.65
C HIS A 360 -20.14 2.54 -3.63
N ASN A 361 -19.90 2.11 -2.39
CA ASN A 361 -19.41 2.94 -1.31
C ASN A 361 -17.92 2.68 -1.09
N LEU A 362 -17.19 3.74 -0.77
CA LEU A 362 -15.77 3.67 -0.42
C LEU A 362 -15.58 3.97 1.05
N ALA A 363 -14.73 3.18 1.69
CA ALA A 363 -14.27 3.40 3.04
C ALA A 363 -12.75 3.47 3.05
N ILE A 364 -12.20 4.57 3.58
CA ILE A 364 -10.75 4.80 3.65
C ILE A 364 -10.36 4.90 5.11
N ALA A 365 -9.65 3.88 5.60
CA ALA A 365 -9.17 3.81 6.97
C ALA A 365 -7.86 4.58 7.14
N GLY A 366 -7.75 5.29 8.27
CA GLY A 366 -6.57 6.09 8.52
C GLY A 366 -6.58 6.83 9.84
N TYR A 367 -5.90 7.96 9.84
CA TYR A 367 -6.11 9.02 10.82
C TYR A 367 -6.28 10.38 10.14
N ALA A 368 -7.06 11.25 10.77
CA ALA A 368 -7.33 12.60 10.35
C ALA A 368 -6.85 13.62 11.38
N ASP A 369 -6.65 14.86 10.93
CA ASP A 369 -6.50 16.03 11.80
C ASP A 369 -7.88 16.67 12.03
N ASP A 370 -8.16 17.05 13.28
CA ASP A 370 -9.45 17.58 13.75
C ASP A 370 -9.46 19.11 13.99
N GLY A 371 -8.41 19.82 13.56
CA GLY A 371 -8.17 21.22 13.91
C GLY A 371 -7.94 22.20 12.76
N ALA A 372 -7.44 23.41 13.08
CA ALA A 372 -6.71 24.21 12.09
C ALA A 372 -5.33 23.58 11.94
N CYS A 373 -4.89 23.37 10.69
CA CYS A 373 -3.78 22.51 10.33
C CYS A 373 -2.67 22.41 11.40
N PHE A 374 -2.42 21.19 11.90
CA PHE A 374 -1.30 20.83 12.78
C PHE A 374 -1.41 21.28 14.23
N THR A 375 -2.63 21.49 14.73
CA THR A 375 -2.88 21.76 16.16
C THR A 375 -3.82 20.76 16.83
N GLY A 376 -4.43 19.86 16.05
CA GLY A 376 -5.40 18.87 16.50
C GLY A 376 -4.79 17.61 17.08
N SER A 377 -5.65 16.81 17.70
CA SER A 377 -5.35 15.43 18.09
C SER A 377 -5.56 14.55 16.87
N ASN A 378 -4.53 13.84 16.40
CA ASN A 378 -4.72 12.81 15.38
C ASN A 378 -5.75 11.80 15.89
N ALA A 379 -6.89 11.72 15.21
CA ALA A 379 -7.97 10.80 15.53
C ALA A 379 -8.04 9.74 14.44
N GLY A 380 -8.15 8.48 14.84
CA GLY A 380 -8.48 7.43 13.90
C GLY A 380 -9.85 7.69 13.31
N THR A 381 -9.97 7.46 12.01
CA THR A 381 -11.18 7.75 11.25
C THR A 381 -11.34 6.76 10.11
N ILE A 382 -12.57 6.69 9.61
CA ILE A 382 -12.86 6.17 8.28
C ILE A 382 -13.54 7.29 7.50
N PHE A 383 -12.96 7.62 6.35
CA PHE A 383 -13.56 8.54 5.40
C PHE A 383 -14.43 7.76 4.42
N ARG A 384 -15.65 8.26 4.24
CA ARG A 384 -16.68 7.66 3.38
C ARG A 384 -16.85 8.45 2.10
N LEU A 385 -17.00 7.77 0.97
CA LEU A 385 -17.52 8.35 -0.28
C LEU A 385 -18.63 7.48 -0.86
N GLU A 386 -19.80 8.07 -1.13
CA GLU A 386 -20.79 7.47 -2.03
C GLU A 386 -20.40 7.80 -3.48
N ALA A 387 -20.01 6.81 -4.28
CA ALA A 387 -19.54 7.07 -5.65
C ALA A 387 -20.63 7.73 -6.53
N GLY A 388 -21.90 7.41 -6.28
CA GLY A 388 -23.03 7.95 -7.04
C GLY A 388 -22.91 7.61 -8.52
N THR A 389 -23.20 8.57 -9.42
CA THR A 389 -23.10 8.33 -10.87
C THR A 389 -21.66 8.12 -11.39
N TRP A 390 -20.66 8.72 -10.72
CA TRP A 390 -19.22 8.46 -10.85
C TRP A 390 -18.46 9.47 -9.98
N LEU A 391 -17.93 9.02 -8.84
CA LEU A 391 -17.16 9.81 -7.86
C LEU A 391 -17.73 11.22 -7.58
N SER A 392 -19.07 11.31 -7.51
CA SER A 392 -19.78 12.59 -7.40
C SER A 392 -20.21 12.97 -5.98
N GLY A 393 -20.02 12.04 -5.03
CA GLY A 393 -20.25 12.28 -3.61
C GLY A 393 -19.27 13.27 -3.00
N ASN A 394 -19.47 13.56 -1.72
CA ASN A 394 -18.48 14.26 -0.90
C ASN A 394 -17.91 13.28 0.11
N TRP A 395 -16.65 13.51 0.49
CA TRP A 395 -16.04 12.78 1.59
C TRP A 395 -16.69 13.17 2.92
N GLU A 396 -17.02 12.18 3.74
CA GLU A 396 -17.57 12.35 5.09
C GLU A 396 -16.70 11.62 6.11
N ASP A 397 -16.43 12.25 7.25
CA ASP A 397 -15.70 11.66 8.36
C ASP A 397 -16.67 10.94 9.30
N THR A 398 -16.59 9.61 9.28
CA THR A 398 -17.54 8.78 10.04
C THR A 398 -17.23 8.73 11.54
N SER A 399 -16.11 9.30 12.00
CA SER A 399 -15.78 9.36 13.43
C SER A 399 -16.74 10.27 14.22
N PHE A 400 -17.54 11.08 13.52
CA PHE A 400 -18.58 11.93 14.10
C PHE A 400 -19.95 11.23 14.22
N TYR A 401 -20.09 10.01 13.69
CA TYR A 401 -21.33 9.26 13.76
C TYR A 401 -21.61 8.74 15.19
N ALA A 402 -22.88 8.48 15.49
CA ALA A 402 -23.27 8.05 16.83
C ALA A 402 -22.69 6.67 17.16
N GLY A 403 -22.13 6.52 18.37
CA GLY A 403 -21.58 5.26 18.86
C GLY A 403 -20.09 5.02 18.53
N TRP A 404 -19.43 5.94 17.81
CA TRP A 404 -17.98 5.89 17.61
C TRP A 404 -17.25 5.76 18.96
N ASP A 405 -16.29 4.84 19.04
CA ASP A 405 -15.51 4.53 20.26
C ASP A 405 -16.33 4.08 21.48
N SER A 406 -17.59 3.67 21.30
CA SER A 406 -18.40 3.10 22.38
C SER A 406 -17.78 1.80 22.87
N GLY A 407 -17.24 1.79 24.10
CA GLY A 407 -16.58 0.63 24.70
C GLY A 407 -15.05 0.65 24.68
N VAL A 408 -14.44 1.59 23.96
CA VAL A 408 -13.00 1.80 23.99
C VAL A 408 -12.59 2.33 25.40
N ASP A 409 -11.45 1.86 25.93
CA ASP A 409 -11.01 1.99 27.33
C ASP A 409 -11.31 3.38 27.97
N PRO A 410 -11.82 3.45 29.22
CA PRO A 410 -12.50 4.61 29.77
C PRO A 410 -11.57 5.72 30.27
N MET A 411 -10.29 5.73 29.85
CA MET A 411 -9.41 6.88 30.07
C MET A 411 -9.74 8.06 29.13
N GLY A 412 -10.69 7.87 28.21
CA GLY A 412 -11.13 8.91 27.29
C GLY A 412 -10.19 9.10 26.10
N SER A 413 -9.36 8.10 25.80
CA SER A 413 -8.65 8.02 24.53
C SER A 413 -9.64 7.57 23.46
N SER A 414 -9.80 8.39 22.43
CA SER A 414 -10.41 7.96 21.18
C SER A 414 -9.52 6.96 20.46
N THR A 415 -10.08 6.23 19.50
CA THR A 415 -9.29 5.54 18.48
C THR A 415 -8.32 6.54 17.86
N THR A 416 -7.04 6.17 17.80
CA THR A 416 -5.95 7.05 17.33
C THR A 416 -5.55 6.79 15.89
N CYS A 417 -5.80 5.57 15.40
CA CYS A 417 -5.80 5.24 13.98
C CYS A 417 -6.69 4.04 13.71
N VAL A 418 -7.26 4.00 12.50
CA VAL A 418 -7.91 2.82 11.93
C VAL A 418 -6.93 2.20 10.95
N VAL A 419 -6.68 0.90 11.10
CA VAL A 419 -5.61 0.18 10.39
C VAL A 419 -6.17 -0.79 9.35
N ALA A 420 -7.38 -1.32 9.56
CA ALA A 420 -8.05 -2.16 8.59
C ALA A 420 -9.55 -1.84 8.55
N VAL A 421 -10.18 -1.91 7.39
CA VAL A 421 -11.61 -1.68 7.16
C VAL A 421 -12.13 -2.60 6.07
N ASP A 422 -13.37 -3.06 6.21
CA ASP A 422 -14.02 -3.90 5.20
C ASP A 422 -15.53 -3.79 5.30
N PHE A 423 -16.21 -3.98 4.17
CA PHE A 423 -17.66 -4.07 4.08
C PHE A 423 -18.11 -5.51 4.24
N SER A 424 -19.32 -5.70 4.78
CA SER A 424 -19.95 -7.02 4.75
C SER A 424 -20.03 -7.56 3.31
N PRO A 425 -19.73 -8.84 3.07
CA PRO A 425 -20.03 -9.49 1.79
C PRO A 425 -21.52 -9.45 1.44
N ASN A 426 -22.41 -9.30 2.43
CA ASN A 426 -23.84 -9.11 2.27
C ASN A 426 -24.27 -7.65 2.50
N PHE A 427 -23.39 -6.68 2.16
CA PHE A 427 -23.63 -5.26 2.38
C PHE A 427 -24.95 -4.77 1.79
N ASP A 428 -25.35 -5.29 0.63
CA ASP A 428 -26.62 -4.98 -0.05
C ASP A 428 -27.86 -5.32 0.80
N LEU A 429 -27.71 -6.23 1.77
CA LEU A 429 -28.75 -6.67 2.69
C LEU A 429 -28.63 -6.05 4.09
N ASP A 430 -27.41 -5.98 4.62
CA ASP A 430 -27.15 -5.69 6.03
C ASP A 430 -26.53 -4.32 6.30
N VAL A 431 -26.14 -3.58 5.24
CA VAL A 431 -25.47 -2.26 5.28
C VAL A 431 -24.29 -2.20 6.27
N SER A 432 -23.65 -3.33 6.57
CA SER A 432 -22.69 -3.44 7.68
C SER A 432 -21.26 -3.17 7.23
N ILE A 433 -20.51 -2.47 8.09
CA ILE A 433 -19.08 -2.21 7.92
C ILE A 433 -18.34 -2.55 9.22
N LEU A 434 -17.09 -2.96 9.10
CA LEU A 434 -16.23 -3.27 10.24
C LEU A 434 -14.89 -2.56 10.10
N PHE A 435 -14.24 -2.32 11.24
CA PHE A 435 -12.85 -1.89 11.23
C PHE A 435 -12.07 -2.37 12.44
N MET A 436 -10.75 -2.45 12.23
CA MET A 436 -9.78 -2.60 13.31
C MET A 436 -9.02 -1.30 13.50
N GLY A 437 -9.01 -0.82 14.74
CA GLY A 437 -8.28 0.38 15.13
C GLY A 437 -7.52 0.16 16.42
N MET A 438 -6.76 1.18 16.83
CA MET A 438 -6.10 1.17 18.12
C MET A 438 -6.44 2.40 18.96
N ALA A 439 -6.43 2.21 20.26
CA ALA A 439 -6.58 3.27 21.24
C ALA A 439 -5.61 3.08 22.40
N PHE A 440 -5.28 4.16 23.11
CA PHE A 440 -4.31 4.09 24.20
C PHE A 440 -4.93 3.64 25.52
N ASN A 441 -4.33 2.66 26.20
CA ASN A 441 -4.71 2.33 27.57
C ASN A 441 -4.24 3.41 28.57
N SER A 442 -4.47 3.16 29.86
CA SER A 442 -4.06 4.05 30.96
C SER A 442 -2.56 4.33 31.09
N THR A 443 -1.72 3.52 30.47
CA THR A 443 -0.26 3.64 30.45
C THR A 443 0.26 4.17 29.11
N SER A 444 -0.64 4.61 28.22
CA SER A 444 -0.33 5.08 26.87
C SER A 444 0.23 3.99 25.95
N ASP A 445 -0.07 2.72 26.23
CA ASP A 445 0.23 1.62 25.32
C ASP A 445 -0.92 1.46 24.31
N PRO A 446 -0.63 1.27 23.01
CA PRO A 446 -1.65 1.15 21.97
C PRO A 446 -2.31 -0.23 22.01
N ILE A 447 -3.63 -0.28 22.17
CA ILE A 447 -4.42 -1.49 22.31
C ILE A 447 -5.31 -1.70 21.07
N PRO A 448 -5.38 -2.92 20.52
CA PRO A 448 -6.22 -3.24 19.37
C PRO A 448 -7.71 -3.37 19.73
N TYR A 449 -8.57 -2.84 18.88
CA TYR A 449 -10.02 -2.95 18.97
C TYR A 449 -10.64 -3.30 17.61
N LEU A 450 -11.70 -4.11 17.64
CA LEU A 450 -12.64 -4.29 16.54
C LEU A 450 -13.91 -3.49 16.84
N GLN A 451 -14.41 -2.77 15.85
CA GLN A 451 -15.66 -2.02 15.90
C GLN A 451 -16.51 -2.32 14.67
N SER A 452 -17.83 -2.28 14.83
CA SER A 452 -18.80 -2.60 13.77
C SER A 452 -19.81 -1.47 13.65
N GLY A 453 -20.30 -1.22 12.44
CA GLY A 453 -21.21 -0.11 12.17
C GLY A 453 -22.19 -0.41 11.04
N ILE A 454 -23.14 0.52 10.87
CA ILE A 454 -24.13 0.52 9.80
C ILE A 454 -23.92 1.75 8.92
N TRP A 455 -23.73 1.50 7.62
CA TRP A 455 -23.33 2.45 6.59
C TRP A 455 -24.52 3.07 5.84
N GLU A 456 -25.49 3.57 6.59
CA GLU A 456 -26.61 4.35 6.03
C GLU A 456 -26.33 5.87 6.07
N SER A 457 -27.22 6.67 5.49
CA SER A 457 -27.14 8.13 5.58
C SER A 457 -27.14 8.59 7.04
N GLY A 458 -26.02 9.17 7.48
CA GLY A 458 -25.80 9.65 8.84
C GLY A 458 -25.26 8.61 9.83
N GLY A 459 -25.09 7.35 9.39
CA GLY A 459 -24.40 6.21 10.00
C GLY A 459 -24.41 6.01 11.52
N THR A 460 -24.11 4.80 11.96
CA THR A 460 -23.98 4.49 13.40
C THR A 460 -22.91 3.44 13.63
N TRP A 461 -22.35 3.42 14.84
CA TRP A 461 -21.33 2.47 15.27
C TRP A 461 -21.74 1.77 16.57
N ASN A 462 -21.21 0.58 16.77
CA ASN A 462 -21.29 -0.21 18.00
C ASN A 462 -22.73 -0.33 18.52
N ASP A 463 -22.96 0.02 19.79
CA ASP A 463 -24.27 -0.04 20.45
C ASP A 463 -25.33 0.89 19.85
N SER A 464 -24.92 1.96 19.14
CA SER A 464 -25.84 2.81 18.40
C SER A 464 -26.30 2.19 17.08
N ALA A 465 -25.57 1.18 16.60
CA ALA A 465 -25.81 0.38 15.40
C ALA A 465 -26.37 -1.01 15.72
N ASP A 466 -26.88 -1.25 16.94
CA ASP A 466 -27.35 -2.56 17.42
C ASP A 466 -26.28 -3.68 17.38
N PHE A 467 -25.00 -3.33 17.39
CA PHE A 467 -23.88 -4.23 17.71
C PHE A 467 -23.54 -4.14 19.21
N SER A 468 -22.60 -4.96 19.69
CA SER A 468 -22.02 -4.71 21.00
C SER A 468 -21.10 -3.47 20.98
N THR A 469 -20.60 -3.11 22.16
CA THR A 469 -19.53 -2.12 22.28
C THR A 469 -18.22 -2.67 21.71
N ALA A 470 -17.30 -1.80 21.31
CA ALA A 470 -15.98 -2.14 20.77
C ALA A 470 -15.31 -3.33 21.49
N VAL A 471 -14.84 -4.30 20.70
CA VAL A 471 -14.23 -5.54 21.20
C VAL A 471 -12.73 -5.36 21.31
N GLN A 472 -12.20 -5.30 22.55
CA GLN A 472 -10.76 -5.28 22.79
C GLN A 472 -10.13 -6.62 22.40
N ILE A 473 -9.22 -6.63 21.43
CA ILE A 473 -8.55 -7.86 20.98
C ILE A 473 -7.49 -8.28 22.00
N LYS A 474 -7.49 -9.57 22.34
CA LYS A 474 -6.61 -10.19 23.35
C LYS A 474 -6.14 -11.56 22.88
N ASN A 475 -4.99 -11.99 23.39
CA ASN A 475 -4.49 -13.36 23.20
C ASN A 475 -4.78 -14.19 24.45
N ASP A 476 -5.80 -15.05 24.42
CA ASP A 476 -6.23 -15.86 25.57
C ASP A 476 -6.47 -15.04 26.85
N GLY A 477 -7.04 -13.84 26.68
CA GLY A 477 -7.30 -12.86 27.75
C GLY A 477 -6.09 -12.03 28.19
N GLN A 478 -4.92 -12.22 27.58
CA GLN A 478 -3.71 -11.43 27.78
C GLN A 478 -3.77 -10.16 26.91
N GLU A 479 -3.31 -9.05 27.47
CA GLU A 479 -3.32 -7.76 26.79
C GLU A 479 -2.21 -7.68 25.74
N LEU A 480 -2.59 -7.23 24.54
CA LEU A 480 -1.73 -7.01 23.40
C LEU A 480 -1.47 -5.52 23.22
N TRP A 481 -0.21 -5.16 23.02
CA TRP A 481 0.23 -3.79 22.70
C TRP A 481 0.72 -3.76 21.27
N CYS A 482 -0.04 -3.09 20.41
CA CYS A 482 0.31 -2.99 19.00
C CYS A 482 1.67 -2.31 18.85
N ILE A 483 2.44 -2.75 17.86
CA ILE A 483 3.66 -2.03 17.49
C ILE A 483 3.25 -0.87 16.59
N TYR A 484 3.96 0.25 16.66
CA TYR A 484 3.73 1.34 15.71
C TYR A 484 4.26 0.91 14.34
N GLY A 485 3.39 0.82 13.34
CA GLY A 485 3.78 0.39 12.00
C GLY A 485 2.57 0.19 11.08
N LEU A 486 2.86 0.03 9.78
CA LEU A 486 1.90 -0.41 8.78
C LEU A 486 1.57 -1.91 8.98
N ARG A 487 0.33 -2.33 8.67
CA ARG A 487 -0.11 -3.74 8.62
C ARG A 487 0.11 -4.55 9.89
N MET A 488 -0.10 -3.90 11.01
CA MET A 488 -0.01 -4.56 12.32
C MET A 488 -1.27 -5.36 12.64
N MET A 489 -2.34 -5.19 11.87
CA MET A 489 -3.64 -5.81 12.07
C MET A 489 -4.35 -5.92 10.74
N GLY A 490 -5.21 -6.92 10.61
CA GLY A 490 -6.11 -7.07 9.48
C GLY A 490 -7.14 -8.14 9.78
N PHE A 491 -8.23 -8.14 9.02
CA PHE A 491 -9.30 -9.12 9.16
C PHE A 491 -9.86 -9.51 7.80
N ALA A 492 -10.61 -10.60 7.79
CA ALA A 492 -11.32 -11.08 6.62
C ALA A 492 -12.67 -11.66 7.04
N LEU A 493 -13.67 -11.46 6.18
CA LEU A 493 -15.05 -11.82 6.42
C LEU A 493 -15.45 -13.07 5.62
N PRO A 494 -16.03 -14.10 6.24
CA PRO A 494 -16.65 -15.22 5.52
C PRO A 494 -17.74 -14.72 4.58
N ALA A 495 -18.00 -15.48 3.50
CA ALA A 495 -18.95 -15.09 2.46
C ALA A 495 -20.41 -14.94 2.96
N ASP A 496 -20.75 -15.59 4.07
CA ASP A 496 -22.05 -15.51 4.71
C ASP A 496 -22.09 -14.54 5.90
N TYR A 497 -21.05 -13.73 6.11
CA TYR A 497 -21.07 -12.71 7.16
C TYR A 497 -22.28 -11.78 6.95
N ASP A 498 -23.12 -11.68 7.97
CA ASP A 498 -24.32 -10.83 7.98
C ASP A 498 -24.36 -10.09 9.33
N GLY A 499 -24.11 -8.80 9.28
CA GLY A 499 -24.13 -7.93 10.45
C GLY A 499 -25.52 -7.83 11.09
N SER A 500 -26.60 -8.23 10.43
CA SER A 500 -27.95 -8.28 11.01
C SER A 500 -28.29 -9.59 11.73
N ASP A 501 -27.51 -10.67 11.51
CA ASP A 501 -27.67 -11.96 12.16
C ASP A 501 -26.50 -12.28 13.09
N PRO A 502 -26.67 -12.19 14.43
CA PRO A 502 -25.64 -12.59 15.39
C PRO A 502 -25.01 -13.98 15.14
N GLY A 503 -25.76 -14.92 14.56
CA GLY A 503 -25.24 -16.26 14.25
C GLY A 503 -24.25 -16.30 13.07
N ALA A 504 -24.23 -15.24 12.25
CA ALA A 504 -23.39 -15.11 11.07
C ALA A 504 -22.24 -14.10 11.26
N ARG A 505 -22.13 -13.46 12.43
CA ARG A 505 -21.08 -12.47 12.75
C ARG A 505 -19.75 -13.16 13.13
N ASN A 506 -19.18 -13.90 12.19
CA ASN A 506 -17.90 -14.58 12.34
C ASN A 506 -16.80 -13.81 11.59
N ILE A 507 -15.72 -13.48 12.27
CA ILE A 507 -14.64 -12.66 11.70
C ILE A 507 -13.31 -13.34 12.00
N TYR A 508 -12.45 -13.44 11.00
CA TYR A 508 -11.08 -13.92 11.16
C TYR A 508 -10.15 -12.73 11.16
N LEU A 509 -9.33 -12.59 12.19
CA LEU A 509 -8.43 -11.44 12.29
C LEU A 509 -7.06 -11.83 12.81
N TYR A 510 -6.08 -11.00 12.49
CA TYR A 510 -4.75 -11.05 13.08
C TYR A 510 -4.36 -9.74 13.74
N VAL A 511 -3.49 -9.85 14.75
CA VAL A 511 -2.84 -8.72 15.40
C VAL A 511 -1.38 -9.07 15.65
N ASP A 512 -0.49 -8.31 15.05
CA ASP A 512 0.93 -8.27 15.34
C ASP A 512 1.18 -7.31 16.51
N ALA A 513 1.56 -7.87 17.64
CA ALA A 513 1.67 -7.09 18.87
C ALA A 513 2.69 -7.67 19.84
N TYR A 514 3.11 -6.82 20.78
CA TYR A 514 3.78 -7.25 22.00
C TYR A 514 2.76 -7.76 23.00
N ASN A 515 2.96 -8.99 23.45
CA ASN A 515 2.15 -9.56 24.51
C ASN A 515 2.74 -9.20 25.88
N SER A 516 1.99 -8.42 26.65
CA SER A 516 2.40 -7.90 27.96
C SER A 516 2.66 -8.96 29.03
N VAL A 517 2.20 -10.20 28.83
CA VAL A 517 2.35 -11.31 29.78
C VAL A 517 3.50 -12.23 29.38
N THR A 518 3.64 -12.57 28.10
CA THR A 518 4.76 -13.41 27.62
C THR A 518 6.04 -12.61 27.39
N GLU A 519 5.93 -11.28 27.30
CA GLU A 519 7.03 -10.36 26.99
C GLU A 519 7.66 -10.67 25.61
N THR A 520 6.83 -11.03 24.63
CA THR A 520 7.26 -11.37 23.27
C THR A 520 6.44 -10.64 22.23
N VAL A 521 7.06 -10.32 21.10
CA VAL A 521 6.41 -9.82 19.88
C VAL A 521 5.97 -11.01 19.01
N GLY A 522 4.78 -10.97 18.43
CA GLY A 522 4.38 -11.97 17.45
C GLY A 522 2.97 -11.73 16.90
N GLY A 523 2.64 -12.46 15.83
CA GLY A 523 1.33 -12.42 15.21
C GLY A 523 0.35 -13.36 15.89
N THR A 524 -0.76 -12.79 16.35
CA THR A 524 -1.87 -13.52 16.98
C THR A 524 -3.05 -13.56 16.01
N VAL A 525 -3.47 -14.77 15.60
CA VAL A 525 -4.74 -14.96 14.86
C VAL A 525 -5.82 -15.43 15.84
N VAL A 526 -6.97 -14.79 15.77
CA VAL A 526 -8.18 -15.14 16.52
C VAL A 526 -9.40 -15.04 15.63
N MET A 527 -10.42 -15.81 15.96
CA MET A 527 -11.77 -15.64 15.43
C MET A 527 -12.63 -14.86 16.43
N VAL A 528 -13.47 -13.96 15.93
CA VAL A 528 -14.53 -13.30 16.69
C VAL A 528 -15.87 -13.90 16.26
N GLU A 529 -16.61 -14.48 17.20
CA GLU A 529 -17.94 -15.06 16.98
C GLU A 529 -18.96 -14.25 17.80
N ASP A 530 -19.81 -13.45 17.14
CA ASP A 530 -20.79 -12.56 17.78
C ASP A 530 -20.17 -11.72 18.91
N ASP A 531 -19.13 -10.96 18.56
CA ASP A 531 -18.36 -10.12 19.47
C ASP A 531 -17.61 -10.87 20.60
N SER A 532 -17.53 -12.20 20.50
CA SER A 532 -16.78 -13.05 21.43
C SER A 532 -15.47 -13.52 20.84
N LEU A 533 -14.36 -13.27 21.53
CA LEU A 533 -13.04 -13.76 21.12
C LEU A 533 -12.90 -15.25 21.41
N SER A 534 -12.58 -16.01 20.37
CA SER A 534 -12.07 -17.37 20.49
C SER A 534 -10.68 -17.40 21.14
N PRO A 535 -10.22 -18.56 21.65
CA PRO A 535 -8.82 -18.79 21.92
C PRO A 535 -7.96 -18.60 20.66
N ARG A 536 -6.67 -18.34 20.85
CA ARG A 536 -5.74 -18.24 19.72
C ARG A 536 -5.84 -19.45 18.78
N CYS A 537 -5.89 -19.17 17.49
CA CYS A 537 -6.01 -20.19 16.44
C CYS A 537 -4.99 -20.07 15.31
N GLY A 538 -4.00 -19.18 15.43
CA GLY A 538 -2.99 -18.93 14.39
C GLY A 538 -1.88 -19.99 14.28
N PRO A 539 -1.00 -19.83 13.28
CA PRO A 539 0.12 -20.75 13.05
C PRO A 539 1.06 -20.83 14.27
N SER A 540 1.75 -21.97 14.37
CA SER A 540 2.73 -22.19 15.44
C SER A 540 3.92 -21.25 15.30
N GLY A 541 4.43 -20.73 16.43
CA GLY A 541 5.61 -19.87 16.45
C GLY A 541 5.31 -18.37 16.40
N ASP A 542 4.05 -17.97 16.25
CA ASP A 542 3.62 -16.55 16.26
C ASP A 542 4.40 -15.66 15.28
N PRO A 543 4.55 -16.08 14.00
CA PRO A 543 5.20 -15.22 13.03
C PRO A 543 4.43 -13.90 12.89
N LEU A 544 5.12 -12.80 12.58
CA LEU A 544 4.44 -11.57 12.20
C LEU A 544 3.74 -11.78 10.86
N LEU A 545 2.57 -11.16 10.69
CA LEU A 545 1.63 -11.41 9.60
C LEU A 545 1.39 -10.13 8.81
N ALA A 546 1.28 -10.25 7.50
CA ALA A 546 1.04 -9.12 6.59
C ALA A 546 -0.41 -9.05 6.11
N SER A 547 -1.09 -10.19 6.05
CA SER A 547 -2.45 -10.29 5.52
C SER A 547 -3.17 -11.52 6.05
N ILE A 548 -4.50 -11.48 5.96
CA ILE A 548 -5.37 -12.62 6.18
C ILE A 548 -6.43 -12.64 5.08
N ALA A 549 -6.81 -13.82 4.62
CA ALA A 549 -7.89 -14.01 3.68
C ALA A 549 -8.70 -15.24 4.08
N VAL A 550 -10.01 -15.22 3.82
CA VAL A 550 -10.89 -16.36 4.04
C VAL A 550 -11.68 -16.70 2.79
N HIS A 551 -11.98 -17.98 2.60
CA HIS A 551 -12.84 -18.45 1.51
C HIS A 551 -13.85 -19.47 2.03
N GLY A 552 -15.13 -19.22 1.78
CA GLY A 552 -16.25 -20.06 2.22
C GLY A 552 -17.13 -19.36 3.26
N ASP A 553 -18.14 -20.08 3.75
CA ASP A 553 -19.05 -19.62 4.82
C ASP A 553 -18.45 -19.86 6.21
N ALA A 554 -19.05 -19.33 7.26
CA ALA A 554 -18.54 -19.43 8.62
C ALA A 554 -18.29 -20.88 9.08
N ASP A 555 -19.09 -21.84 8.59
CA ASP A 555 -19.01 -23.26 8.93
C ASP A 555 -17.95 -24.04 8.13
N SER A 556 -17.58 -23.57 6.93
CA SER A 556 -16.71 -24.30 5.99
C SER A 556 -15.52 -23.49 5.48
N CYS A 557 -15.36 -22.26 5.97
CA CYS A 557 -14.36 -21.34 5.47
C CYS A 557 -12.95 -21.93 5.60
N LYS A 558 -12.04 -21.40 4.81
CA LYS A 558 -10.61 -21.70 4.90
C LYS A 558 -9.88 -20.38 5.04
N ALA A 559 -9.08 -20.26 6.09
CA ALA A 559 -8.23 -19.10 6.30
C ALA A 559 -6.84 -19.33 5.72
N MET A 560 -6.27 -18.27 5.17
CA MET A 560 -4.86 -18.14 4.84
C MET A 560 -4.29 -16.89 5.50
N VAL A 561 -3.03 -16.95 5.95
CA VAL A 561 -2.30 -15.78 6.46
C VAL A 561 -0.94 -15.68 5.78
N GLY A 562 -0.61 -14.48 5.31
CA GLY A 562 0.71 -14.16 4.77
C GLY A 562 1.67 -13.79 5.89
N ARG A 563 2.86 -14.39 5.92
CA ARG A 563 3.90 -13.99 6.87
C ARG A 563 4.53 -12.68 6.42
N TYR A 564 4.69 -11.73 7.35
CA TYR A 564 5.37 -10.47 7.05
C TYR A 564 6.88 -10.63 7.14
N ILE A 565 7.38 -10.82 8.35
CA ILE A 565 8.81 -10.85 8.64
C ILE A 565 9.07 -11.73 9.87
N ASP A 566 10.31 -12.16 10.04
CA ASP A 566 10.72 -12.76 11.30
C ASP A 566 11.12 -11.72 12.33
N TRP A 567 11.11 -12.14 13.60
CA TRP A 567 11.38 -11.25 14.71
C TRP A 567 12.37 -11.89 15.69
N GLU A 568 13.54 -11.28 15.82
CA GLU A 568 14.52 -11.68 16.83
C GLU A 568 14.13 -11.08 18.17
N GLN A 569 13.54 -11.88 19.06
CA GLN A 569 13.16 -11.42 20.41
C GLN A 569 14.41 -10.95 21.19
N ASP A 570 14.42 -9.70 21.67
CA ASP A 570 15.40 -9.28 22.66
C ASP A 570 14.93 -9.70 24.06
N SER A 571 15.88 -10.02 24.92
CA SER A 571 15.68 -10.38 26.33
C SER A 571 15.37 -9.20 27.25
N THR A 572 15.37 -7.98 26.74
CA THR A 572 15.14 -6.75 27.51
C THR A 572 13.65 -6.45 27.66
N PRO A 573 13.14 -6.30 28.90
CA PRO A 573 11.71 -6.03 29.13
C PRO A 573 11.30 -4.61 28.69
N TRP A 574 10.02 -4.45 28.33
CA TRP A 574 9.32 -3.16 28.21
C TRP A 574 9.54 -2.26 29.44
N PRO A 575 9.60 -0.90 29.34
CA PRO A 575 9.12 -0.01 28.28
C PRO A 575 10.17 0.55 27.31
N ASN A 576 11.34 -0.07 27.23
CA ASN A 576 12.33 0.40 26.28
C ASN A 576 11.92 -0.05 24.87
N LEU A 577 11.27 0.81 24.09
CA LEU A 577 10.89 0.53 22.68
C LEU A 577 12.11 0.12 21.84
N ALA A 578 13.30 0.60 22.17
CA ALA A 578 14.57 0.24 21.52
C ALA A 578 15.06 -1.19 21.83
N CYS A 579 14.20 -2.05 22.39
CA CYS A 579 14.57 -3.30 23.06
C CYS A 579 13.51 -4.40 22.88
N MET A 580 12.60 -4.27 21.91
CA MET A 580 11.56 -5.28 21.62
C MET A 580 12.08 -6.44 20.76
N GLY A 581 13.33 -6.36 20.32
CA GLY A 581 13.85 -7.21 19.26
C GLY A 581 14.05 -6.43 17.97
N ASP A 582 14.65 -7.11 16.99
CA ASP A 582 14.89 -6.57 15.67
C ASP A 582 14.13 -7.40 14.62
N PRO A 583 13.54 -6.76 13.59
CA PRO A 583 13.02 -7.48 12.44
C PRO A 583 14.16 -8.25 11.76
N ILE A 584 13.89 -9.48 11.34
CA ILE A 584 14.79 -10.33 10.56
C ILE A 584 14.23 -10.39 9.13
N PRO A 585 14.73 -9.56 8.19
CA PRO A 585 14.28 -9.60 6.81
C PRO A 585 14.51 -10.98 6.19
N TRP A 586 13.64 -11.34 5.25
CA TRP A 586 13.83 -12.53 4.42
C TRP A 586 15.10 -12.41 3.60
N ASP A 587 15.82 -13.53 3.43
CA ASP A 587 16.86 -13.58 2.41
C ASP A 587 16.20 -13.38 1.03
N CYS A 588 16.84 -12.56 0.18
CA CYS A 588 16.34 -12.39 -1.18
C CYS A 588 16.14 -13.76 -1.84
N CYS A 589 15.00 -13.94 -2.50
CA CYS A 589 14.63 -15.16 -3.23
C CYS A 589 14.14 -16.36 -2.39
N GLU A 590 14.05 -16.25 -1.05
CA GLU A 590 13.57 -17.38 -0.22
C GLU A 590 12.07 -17.66 -0.42
N GLY A 591 11.34 -16.70 -1.01
CA GLY A 591 9.89 -16.69 -1.03
C GLY A 591 9.33 -16.25 0.32
N VAL A 592 8.09 -15.77 0.35
CA VAL A 592 7.41 -15.40 1.58
C VAL A 592 6.52 -16.57 2.00
N PRO A 593 6.66 -17.10 3.22
CA PRO A 593 5.79 -18.17 3.70
C PRO A 593 4.33 -17.72 3.78
N VAL A 594 3.43 -18.54 3.25
CA VAL A 594 1.98 -18.42 3.46
C VAL A 594 1.52 -19.64 4.24
N TRP A 595 0.73 -19.39 5.27
CA TRP A 595 0.08 -20.44 6.03
C TRP A 595 -1.36 -20.57 5.56
N HIS A 596 -1.84 -21.79 5.39
CA HIS A 596 -3.26 -22.04 5.16
C HIS A 596 -3.78 -23.12 6.11
N THR A 597 -5.07 -23.04 6.44
CA THR A 597 -5.76 -24.10 7.17
C THR A 597 -5.86 -25.36 6.32
N VAL A 598 -5.58 -26.53 6.90
CA VAL A 598 -5.68 -27.83 6.22
C VAL A 598 -7.14 -28.27 6.15
N GLU A 599 -7.83 -28.20 7.29
CA GLU A 599 -9.27 -28.33 7.45
C GLU A 599 -9.69 -27.35 8.55
N LEU A 600 -10.66 -26.48 8.29
CA LEU A 600 -11.19 -25.53 9.27
C LEU A 600 -12.36 -26.20 9.98
N ASP A 601 -12.05 -27.22 10.77
CA ASP A 601 -13.06 -27.97 11.45
C ASP A 601 -13.03 -27.72 12.96
N TYR A 602 -13.68 -26.63 13.38
CA TYR A 602 -13.87 -26.36 14.80
C TYR A 602 -14.86 -27.33 15.46
N CYS A 603 -15.65 -28.11 14.69
CA CYS A 603 -16.69 -28.99 15.22
C CYS A 603 -17.14 -30.15 14.27
N CYS A 604 -16.24 -31.10 13.92
CA CYS A 604 -16.51 -32.33 13.13
C CYS A 604 -17.14 -32.16 11.73
N PRO A 605 -16.52 -32.71 10.66
CA PRO A 605 -17.31 -33.57 9.77
C PRO A 605 -16.61 -34.79 9.17
N ASP A 606 -17.32 -35.93 9.18
CA ASP A 606 -17.12 -37.02 8.22
C ASP A 606 -17.69 -36.59 6.85
N TRP A 607 -16.85 -36.26 5.87
CA TRP A 607 -17.26 -36.10 4.45
C TRP A 607 -16.76 -37.26 3.57
N ASP A 608 -17.37 -38.43 3.70
CA ASP A 608 -17.20 -39.57 2.77
C ASP A 608 -17.86 -39.32 1.37
N GLY A 609 -18.34 -38.10 1.09
CA GLY A 609 -19.23 -37.81 -0.04
C GLY A 609 -18.60 -37.22 -1.31
N ALA A 610 -17.41 -36.62 -1.25
CA ALA A 610 -16.89 -35.77 -2.33
C ALA A 610 -15.68 -36.34 -3.10
N CYS A 611 -15.33 -37.62 -2.94
CA CYS A 611 -14.40 -38.27 -3.85
C CYS A 611 -15.11 -38.71 -5.14
N LYS A 612 -14.97 -37.91 -6.20
CA LYS A 612 -15.05 -38.40 -7.57
C LYS A 612 -13.86 -37.96 -8.40
#